data_AF-A0A8H6T9L9-F1
#
_entry.id   AF-A0A8H6T9L9-F1
#
_cell.length_a   1.000
_cell.length_b   1.000
_cell.length_c   1.000
_cell.angle_alpha   90.00
_cell.angle_beta   90.00
_cell.angle_gamma   90.00
#
_symmetry.space_group_name_H-M   'P 1'
#
loop_
_entity.id
_entity.type
_entity.pdbx_description
1 polymer ?
#
loop_
_entity_poly.entity_id
_entity_poly.type
_entity_poly.pdbx_seq_one_letter_code
_entity_poly.pdbx_strand_id
1 'polypeptide(L)'
;MDPQFMAEALAMASSLFRRRKPLRLVRCPLDVFLYATAVLLLVLGIAPTNCEMQAATRHAELEAIDEILADRQLTPQPRVYPLSTTTLYVTVEPCIMCSSALRQMGIQHVFYGCANDRFGGCEGVLSVNSAVPHPVHPPYPATGGYMRDEAIMILRRFYITENTHAPIPKSKSNRVLKTEIMPSR
;
A
#
# COMPACT_ATOMS: atom_id res chain seq x y z
N MET A 1 -2.17 13.20 -13.85
CA MET A 1 -2.74 12.21 -12.93
C MET A 1 -3.91 11.55 -13.64
N ASP A 2 -3.91 10.22 -13.73
CA ASP A 2 -4.94 9.47 -14.45
C ASP A 2 -5.75 8.65 -13.42
N PRO A 3 -7.05 8.96 -13.22
CA PRO A 3 -7.90 8.24 -12.27
C PRO A 3 -8.07 6.75 -12.62
N GLN A 4 -7.76 6.33 -13.86
CA GLN A 4 -7.81 4.94 -14.28
C GLN A 4 -6.89 4.05 -13.43
N PHE A 5 -5.69 4.51 -13.09
CA PHE A 5 -4.74 3.70 -12.31
C PHE A 5 -5.19 3.46 -10.87
N MET A 6 -5.87 4.44 -10.25
CA MET A 6 -6.45 4.22 -8.92
C MET A 6 -7.68 3.29 -8.99
N ALA A 7 -8.48 3.40 -10.05
CA ALA A 7 -9.61 2.49 -10.26
C ALA A 7 -9.16 1.04 -10.46
N GLU A 8 -8.09 0.82 -11.22
CA GLU A 8 -7.43 -0.48 -11.36
C GLU A 8 -6.94 -1.02 -10.02
N ALA A 9 -6.29 -0.15 -9.23
CA ALA A 9 -5.80 -0.52 -7.91
C ALA A 9 -6.92 -1.04 -6.99
N LEU A 10 -8.04 -0.35 -6.98
CA LEU A 10 -9.22 -0.72 -6.20
C LEU A 10 -9.96 -1.94 -6.75
N ALA A 11 -10.02 -2.10 -8.07
CA ALA A 11 -10.64 -3.26 -8.70
C ALA A 11 -9.92 -4.55 -8.31
N MET A 12 -8.59 -4.53 -8.24
CA MET A 12 -7.77 -5.66 -7.83
C MET A 12 -7.87 -5.94 -6.33
N ALA A 13 -7.79 -4.91 -5.49
CA ALA A 13 -8.05 -5.04 -4.05
C ALA A 13 -9.44 -5.64 -3.76
N SER A 14 -10.45 -5.24 -4.54
CA SER A 14 -11.80 -5.82 -4.49
C SER A 14 -11.87 -7.26 -4.99
N SER A 15 -11.04 -7.65 -5.96
CA SER A 15 -11.03 -9.00 -6.54
C SER A 15 -10.58 -10.08 -5.54
N LEU A 16 -9.72 -9.71 -4.57
CA LEU A 16 -9.28 -10.59 -3.49
C LEU A 16 -10.45 -11.11 -2.65
N PHE A 17 -11.50 -10.30 -2.46
CA PHE A 17 -12.72 -10.70 -1.76
C PHE A 17 -13.65 -11.59 -2.61
N ARG A 18 -13.55 -11.56 -3.95
CA ARG A 18 -14.42 -12.34 -4.85
C ARG A 18 -13.95 -13.79 -5.04
N ARG A 19 -12.68 -14.12 -4.79
CA ARG A 19 -12.15 -15.49 -4.93
C ARG A 19 -12.57 -16.38 -3.74
N ARG A 20 -13.66 -17.14 -3.93
CA ARG A 20 -14.36 -18.04 -2.97
C ARG A 20 -13.62 -19.30 -2.44
N LYS A 21 -12.29 -19.42 -2.54
CA LYS A 21 -11.59 -20.57 -1.90
C LYS A 21 -11.31 -20.25 -0.42
N PRO A 22 -11.35 -21.24 0.50
CA PRO A 22 -11.19 -20.99 1.92
C PRO A 22 -9.83 -20.32 2.14
N LEU A 23 -9.85 -19.07 2.61
CA LEU A 23 -8.68 -18.30 3.00
C LEU A 23 -8.04 -18.98 4.21
N ARG A 24 -7.24 -20.02 3.96
CA ARG A 24 -6.32 -20.64 4.92
C ARG A 24 -5.15 -19.71 5.29
N LEU A 25 -5.20 -18.44 4.89
CA LEU A 25 -4.13 -17.49 5.09
C LEU A 25 -4.73 -16.13 5.40
N VAL A 26 -4.43 -15.62 6.59
CA VAL A 26 -4.86 -14.29 7.01
C VAL A 26 -3.96 -13.32 6.26
N ARG A 27 -4.52 -12.60 5.29
CA ARG A 27 -3.78 -11.69 4.40
C ARG A 27 -4.26 -10.27 4.66
N CYS A 28 -3.36 -9.37 5.01
CA CYS A 28 -3.64 -7.94 5.11
C CYS A 28 -3.73 -7.35 3.68
N PRO A 29 -4.86 -6.79 3.24
CA PRO A 29 -4.97 -6.04 2.00
C PRO A 29 -4.47 -4.63 2.28
N LEU A 30 -3.16 -4.48 2.25
CA LEU A 30 -2.55 -3.20 1.90
C LEU A 30 -2.07 -3.41 0.47
N ASP A 31 -2.89 -3.02 -0.50
CA ASP A 31 -2.58 -3.22 -1.92
C ASP A 31 -1.92 -1.96 -2.49
N VAL A 32 -0.79 -2.16 -3.16
CA VAL A 32 0.10 -1.10 -3.70
C VAL A 32 0.34 -1.36 -5.19
N PHE A 33 0.25 -0.31 -6.01
CA PHE A 33 0.45 -0.30 -7.45
C PHE A 33 1.53 0.68 -7.84
N LEU A 34 2.72 0.22 -8.26
CA LEU A 34 3.70 1.13 -8.85
C LEU A 34 3.43 1.33 -10.34
N TYR A 35 3.30 2.58 -10.73
CA TYR A 35 3.29 3.03 -12.11
C TYR A 35 4.60 3.76 -12.42
N ALA A 36 5.61 3.03 -12.87
CA ALA A 36 6.78 3.67 -13.48
C ALA A 36 6.38 4.26 -14.82
N THR A 37 6.61 5.55 -15.05
CA THR A 37 6.45 6.11 -16.39
C THR A 37 7.42 5.35 -17.32
N ALA A 38 6.85 4.56 -18.22
CA ALA A 38 7.47 3.47 -18.99
C ALA A 38 7.77 2.18 -18.21
N VAL A 39 6.74 1.54 -17.66
CA VAL A 39 6.35 0.11 -17.86
C VAL A 39 5.32 -0.24 -16.79
N LEU A 40 4.22 -0.85 -17.24
CA LEU A 40 3.13 -1.36 -16.40
C LEU A 40 3.61 -2.62 -15.67
N LEU A 41 4.05 -2.50 -14.42
CA LEU A 41 4.35 -3.65 -13.56
C LEU A 41 3.24 -3.85 -12.52
N LEU A 42 2.37 -4.83 -12.78
CA LEU A 42 1.31 -5.29 -11.87
C LEU A 42 1.94 -6.10 -10.72
N VAL A 43 2.32 -5.43 -9.62
CA VAL A 43 2.72 -6.16 -8.40
C VAL A 43 1.48 -6.37 -7.52
N LEU A 44 0.95 -7.59 -7.54
CA LEU A 44 0.00 -8.09 -6.55
C LEU A 44 0.74 -8.25 -5.21
N GLY A 45 0.98 -7.14 -4.52
CA GLY A 45 1.53 -7.14 -3.16
C GLY A 45 0.48 -7.64 -2.16
N ILE A 46 0.25 -8.95 -2.12
CA ILE A 46 -0.53 -9.58 -1.07
C ILE A 46 0.39 -9.62 0.15
N ALA A 47 0.38 -8.59 1.01
CA ALA A 47 1.23 -8.54 2.20
C ALA A 47 1.23 -9.90 2.94
N PRO A 48 2.27 -10.74 2.78
CA PRO A 48 2.31 -12.05 3.35
C PRO A 48 2.99 -11.89 4.71
N THR A 49 2.40 -11.14 5.62
CA THR A 49 2.89 -11.16 7.01
C THR A 49 2.73 -12.56 7.63
N ASN A 50 1.96 -13.45 6.98
CA ASN A 50 1.51 -14.73 7.51
C ASN A 50 1.71 -15.95 6.56
N CYS A 51 2.64 -15.93 5.58
CA CYS A 51 2.95 -17.13 4.76
C CYS A 51 4.46 -17.44 4.73
N GLU A 52 4.86 -18.60 5.27
CA GLU A 52 6.17 -19.30 5.22
C GLU A 52 7.45 -18.50 5.57
N MET A 53 7.60 -17.26 5.11
CA MET A 53 8.61 -16.30 5.54
C MET A 53 7.97 -15.28 6.48
N GLN A 54 8.21 -15.43 7.78
CA GLN A 54 7.71 -14.57 8.88
C GLN A 54 8.33 -13.15 8.85
N ALA A 55 8.20 -12.43 7.73
CA ALA A 55 8.80 -11.11 7.55
C ALA A 55 7.76 -10.01 7.78
N ALA A 56 7.85 -9.35 8.94
CA ALA A 56 6.98 -8.23 9.32
C ALA A 56 7.09 -7.01 8.39
N THR A 57 8.12 -6.95 7.55
CA THR A 57 8.42 -5.84 6.65
C THR A 57 7.79 -5.98 5.27
N ARG A 58 7.16 -7.11 4.91
CA ARG A 58 6.59 -7.31 3.56
C ARG A 58 5.25 -6.62 3.37
N HIS A 59 5.27 -5.29 3.38
CA HIS A 59 4.17 -4.47 2.89
C HIS A 59 4.24 -4.36 1.37
N ALA A 60 3.12 -4.09 0.72
CA ALA A 60 3.06 -4.09 -0.73
C ALA A 60 3.96 -3.03 -1.38
N GLU A 61 4.31 -1.94 -0.68
CA GLU A 61 5.28 -0.95 -1.16
C GLU A 61 6.67 -1.53 -1.24
N LEU A 62 7.07 -2.32 -0.25
CA LEU A 62 8.39 -2.94 -0.22
C LEU A 62 8.48 -4.11 -1.20
N GLU A 63 7.42 -4.93 -1.30
CA GLU A 63 7.39 -5.99 -2.32
C GLU A 63 7.48 -5.42 -3.74
N ALA A 64 6.82 -4.29 -3.98
CA ALA A 64 6.82 -3.73 -5.30
C ALA A 64 8.11 -2.93 -5.61
N ILE A 65 8.83 -2.44 -4.60
CA ILE A 65 10.23 -2.03 -4.75
C ILE A 65 11.09 -3.23 -5.15
N ASP A 66 10.97 -4.36 -4.45
CA ASP A 66 11.75 -5.57 -4.72
C ASP A 66 11.56 -6.07 -6.17
N GLU A 67 10.30 -6.11 -6.64
CA GLU A 67 9.97 -6.51 -8.02
C GLU A 67 10.56 -5.54 -9.06
N ILE A 68 10.48 -4.22 -8.82
CA ILE A 68 11.07 -3.22 -9.74
C ILE A 68 12.59 -3.38 -9.81
N LEU A 69 13.25 -3.60 -8.68
CA LEU A 69 14.70 -3.78 -8.62
C LEU A 69 15.15 -5.13 -9.22
N ALA A 70 14.28 -6.14 -9.20
CA ALA A 70 14.55 -7.43 -9.82
C ALA A 70 14.48 -7.38 -11.35
N ASP A 71 13.65 -6.49 -11.91
CA ASP A 71 13.49 -6.35 -13.36
C ASP A 71 14.58 -5.47 -13.98
N ARG A 72 15.50 -6.11 -14.73
CA ARG A 72 16.57 -5.42 -15.46
C ARG A 72 16.07 -4.54 -16.60
N GLN A 73 14.85 -4.73 -17.09
CA GLN A 73 14.26 -3.83 -18.08
C GLN A 73 13.84 -2.50 -17.45
N LEU A 74 13.35 -2.55 -16.20
CA LEU A 74 12.94 -1.38 -15.43
C LEU A 74 14.13 -0.62 -14.84
N THR A 75 15.12 -1.36 -14.34
CA THR A 75 16.36 -0.80 -13.79
C THR A 75 17.57 -1.27 -14.60
N PRO A 76 17.74 -0.78 -15.85
CA PRO A 76 18.81 -1.24 -16.73
C PRO A 76 20.19 -0.81 -16.25
N GLN A 77 20.29 0.26 -15.47
CA GLN A 77 21.53 0.70 -14.85
C GLN A 77 21.33 1.08 -13.38
N PRO A 78 22.31 0.78 -12.51
CA PRO A 78 22.26 1.16 -11.11
C PRO A 78 22.30 2.70 -10.99
N ARG A 79 21.25 3.27 -10.41
CA ARG A 79 21.14 4.69 -10.10
C ARG A 79 21.13 4.87 -8.59
N VAL A 80 21.57 6.05 -8.13
CA VAL A 80 21.44 6.44 -6.71
C VAL A 80 19.98 6.42 -6.26
N TYR A 81 19.07 6.84 -7.15
CA TYR A 81 17.62 6.81 -6.94
C TYR A 81 16.93 5.99 -8.04
N PRO A 82 16.77 4.67 -7.84
CA PRO A 82 16.22 3.77 -8.86
C PRO A 82 14.75 4.09 -9.19
N LEU A 83 14.00 4.73 -8.29
CA LEU A 83 12.57 5.03 -8.45
C LEU A 83 12.28 6.48 -8.86
N SER A 84 13.31 7.21 -9.32
CA SER A 84 13.20 8.63 -9.70
C SER A 84 12.23 8.94 -10.83
N THR A 85 11.86 7.94 -11.63
CA THR A 85 10.85 8.03 -12.71
C THR A 85 9.60 7.22 -12.38
N THR A 86 9.41 6.87 -11.11
CA THR A 86 8.34 5.99 -10.69
C THR A 86 7.30 6.73 -9.88
N THR A 87 6.05 6.63 -10.31
CA THR A 87 4.89 7.13 -9.60
C THR A 87 4.16 5.97 -8.94
N LEU A 88 3.93 6.03 -7.64
CA LEU A 88 3.22 5.00 -6.90
C LEU A 88 1.75 5.36 -6.72
N TYR A 89 0.84 4.41 -6.94
CA TYR A 89 -0.58 4.48 -6.60
C TYR A 89 -0.88 3.45 -5.53
N VAL A 90 -1.42 3.83 -4.39
CA VAL A 90 -1.69 2.90 -3.30
C VAL A 90 -3.08 3.15 -2.71
N THR A 91 -3.77 2.09 -2.30
CA THR A 91 -5.13 2.22 -1.76
C THR A 91 -5.15 2.94 -0.40
N VAL A 92 -4.16 2.66 0.46
CA VAL A 92 -4.01 3.23 1.80
C VAL A 92 -2.70 4.01 1.88
N GLU A 93 -2.68 5.13 2.59
CA GLU A 93 -1.46 5.90 2.84
C GLU A 93 -0.31 5.01 3.35
N PRO A 94 0.90 5.10 2.73
CA PRO A 94 2.05 4.33 3.15
C PRO A 94 2.37 4.54 4.62
N CYS A 95 2.73 3.46 5.31
CA CYS A 95 3.15 3.60 6.71
C CYS A 95 4.52 4.29 6.81
N ILE A 96 4.90 4.70 8.02
CA ILE A 96 6.21 5.31 8.33
C ILE A 96 7.39 4.52 7.72
N MET A 97 7.37 3.19 7.82
CA MET A 97 8.39 2.31 7.25
C MET A 97 8.43 2.42 5.72
N CYS A 98 7.29 2.24 5.05
CA CYS A 98 7.19 2.29 3.59
C CYS A 98 7.53 3.67 3.05
N SER A 99 7.05 4.73 3.68
CA SER A 99 7.35 6.11 3.31
C SER A 99 8.85 6.42 3.41
N SER A 100 9.52 5.93 4.47
CA SER A 100 10.98 6.07 4.61
C SER A 100 11.72 5.34 3.48
N ALA A 101 11.32 4.11 3.16
CA ALA A 101 11.92 3.33 2.08
C ALA A 101 11.75 4.01 0.71
N LEU A 102 10.53 4.48 0.41
CA LEU A 102 10.24 5.22 -0.83
C LEU A 102 11.06 6.50 -0.96
N ARG A 103 11.29 7.21 0.15
CA ARG A 103 12.17 8.39 0.20
C ARG A 103 13.62 8.03 -0.10
N GLN A 104 14.13 6.96 0.51
CA GLN A 104 15.49 6.46 0.29
C GLN A 104 15.71 6.02 -1.17
N MET A 105 14.72 5.37 -1.78
CA MET A 105 14.75 4.95 -3.18
C MET A 105 14.51 6.09 -4.18
N GLY A 106 14.12 7.27 -3.67
CA GLY A 106 13.91 8.49 -4.45
C GLY A 106 12.70 8.41 -5.38
N ILE A 107 11.55 7.96 -4.86
CA ILE A 107 10.29 7.90 -5.62
C ILE A 107 9.92 9.28 -6.20
N GLN A 108 9.34 9.31 -7.40
CA GLN A 108 8.92 10.55 -8.04
C GLN A 108 7.68 11.17 -7.38
N HIS A 109 6.64 10.36 -7.15
CA HIS A 109 5.36 10.80 -6.58
C HIS A 109 4.62 9.60 -6.00
N VAL A 110 3.92 9.78 -4.88
CA VAL A 110 2.96 8.81 -4.34
C VAL A 110 1.54 9.37 -4.35
N PHE A 111 0.61 8.66 -4.96
CA PHE A 111 -0.83 8.89 -4.92
C PHE A 111 -1.48 7.84 -4.03
N TYR A 112 -2.31 8.25 -3.08
CA TYR A 112 -2.97 7.30 -2.20
C TYR A 112 -4.47 7.58 -2.01
N GLY A 113 -5.23 6.53 -1.70
CA GLY A 113 -6.67 6.62 -1.56
C GLY A 113 -7.10 7.21 -0.22
N CYS A 114 -7.06 6.39 0.84
CA CYS A 114 -7.42 6.83 2.19
C CYS A 114 -6.20 7.06 3.08
N ALA A 115 -6.31 8.00 4.02
CA ALA A 115 -5.29 8.25 5.03
C ALA A 115 -5.14 7.05 5.99
N ASN A 116 -3.97 6.94 6.62
CA ASN A 116 -3.63 5.91 7.60
C ASN A 116 -3.46 6.55 8.99
N ASP A 117 -4.57 6.62 9.73
CA ASP A 117 -4.65 7.30 11.02
C ASP A 117 -3.74 6.69 12.12
N ARG A 118 -3.26 5.45 11.94
CA ARG A 118 -2.47 4.74 12.96
C ARG A 118 -0.98 4.75 12.69
N PHE A 119 -0.58 4.66 11.43
CA PHE A 119 0.80 4.45 11.04
C PHE A 119 1.24 5.29 9.84
N GLY A 120 0.42 6.24 9.38
CA GLY A 120 0.64 7.04 8.17
C GLY A 120 1.96 7.80 8.18
N GLY A 121 2.76 7.57 7.14
CA GLY A 121 4.10 8.11 6.94
C GLY A 121 4.16 9.32 6.00
N CYS A 122 3.02 9.82 5.52
CA CYS A 122 2.94 10.99 4.63
C CYS A 122 2.26 12.17 5.32
N GLU A 123 1.03 12.00 5.78
CA GLU A 123 0.23 13.05 6.44
C GLU A 123 -0.52 12.53 7.68
N GLY A 124 -0.75 11.22 7.79
CA GLY A 124 -1.60 10.64 8.85
C GLY A 124 -1.01 10.77 10.25
N VAL A 125 0.23 10.32 10.46
CA VAL A 125 0.88 10.35 11.79
C VAL A 125 2.17 11.16 11.76
N LEU A 126 3.04 10.86 10.80
CA LEU A 126 4.33 11.50 10.68
C LEU A 126 4.65 11.72 9.20
N SER A 127 4.95 12.95 8.82
CA SER A 127 5.29 13.30 7.43
C SER A 127 6.73 12.99 7.07
N VAL A 128 7.05 11.69 7.03
CA VAL A 128 8.38 11.17 6.66
C VAL A 128 8.71 11.50 5.20
N ASN A 129 7.71 11.62 4.34
CA ASN A 129 7.88 12.00 2.95
C ASN A 129 8.41 13.43 2.78
N SER A 130 8.13 14.34 3.73
CA SER A 130 8.34 15.78 3.54
C SER A 130 8.85 16.52 4.78
N ALA A 131 8.03 16.64 5.84
CA ALA A 131 8.30 17.52 6.97
C ALA A 131 9.45 17.07 7.87
N VAL A 132 9.74 15.77 7.95
CA VAL A 132 10.88 15.26 8.73
C VAL A 132 12.18 15.58 7.99
N PRO A 133 13.11 16.35 8.59
CA PRO A 133 14.42 16.62 7.98
C PRO A 133 15.20 15.30 7.81
N HIS A 134 15.85 15.15 6.66
CA HIS A 134 16.69 13.98 6.40
C HIS A 134 18.02 14.43 5.78
N PRO A 135 19.18 13.94 6.25
CA PRO A 135 20.49 14.45 5.84
C PRO A 135 20.86 14.12 4.39
N VAL A 136 20.40 12.97 3.88
CA VAL A 136 20.78 12.45 2.55
C VAL A 136 19.63 12.49 1.54
N HIS A 137 18.47 11.92 1.89
CA HIS A 137 17.39 11.71 0.95
C HIS A 137 16.40 12.90 0.89
N PRO A 138 16.16 13.47 -0.30
CA PRO A 138 15.23 14.59 -0.47
C PRO A 138 13.79 14.16 -0.20
N PRO A 139 12.89 15.11 0.12
CA PRO A 139 11.47 14.82 0.26
C PRO A 139 10.82 14.49 -1.09
N TYR A 140 9.66 13.83 -1.06
CA TYR A 140 8.87 13.49 -2.25
C TYR A 140 7.39 13.90 -2.07
N PRO A 141 6.70 14.26 -3.17
CA PRO A 141 5.29 14.62 -3.12
C PRO A 141 4.42 13.39 -2.87
N ALA A 142 3.51 13.51 -1.90
CA ALA A 142 2.44 12.54 -1.64
C ALA A 142 1.09 13.24 -1.76
N THR A 143 0.13 12.64 -2.46
CA THR A 143 -1.20 13.23 -2.66
C THR A 143 -2.27 12.19 -2.34
N GLY A 144 -3.08 12.48 -1.32
CA GLY A 144 -4.16 11.62 -0.85
C GLY A 144 -5.53 11.98 -1.43
N GLY A 145 -6.52 11.14 -1.15
CA GLY A 145 -7.94 11.42 -1.39
C GLY A 145 -8.54 10.76 -2.63
N TYR A 146 -7.79 9.93 -3.35
CA TYR A 146 -8.27 9.33 -4.59
C TYR A 146 -9.13 8.10 -4.35
N MET A 147 -10.41 8.15 -4.73
CA MET A 147 -11.35 7.05 -4.48
C MET A 147 -11.29 6.58 -3.00
N ARG A 148 -11.22 7.59 -2.12
CA ARG A 148 -11.04 7.46 -0.66
C ARG A 148 -12.10 6.54 -0.07
N ASP A 149 -13.34 6.69 -0.51
CA ASP A 149 -14.48 5.99 0.08
C ASP A 149 -14.39 4.49 -0.22
N GLU A 150 -14.03 4.14 -1.45
CA GLU A 150 -13.77 2.78 -1.88
C GLU A 150 -12.61 2.15 -1.11
N ALA A 151 -11.50 2.89 -0.96
CA ALA A 151 -10.35 2.44 -0.18
C ALA A 151 -10.69 2.15 1.30
N ILE A 152 -11.46 3.05 1.93
CA ILE A 152 -11.95 2.87 3.31
C ILE A 152 -12.84 1.62 3.40
N MET A 153 -13.72 1.41 2.43
CA MET A 153 -14.62 0.25 2.42
C MET A 153 -13.86 -1.07 2.30
N ILE A 154 -12.81 -1.12 1.49
CA ILE A 154 -11.93 -2.30 1.37
C ILE A 154 -11.22 -2.57 2.71
N LEU A 155 -10.65 -1.54 3.33
CA LEU A 155 -9.97 -1.67 4.63
C LEU A 155 -10.92 -2.10 5.75
N ARG A 156 -12.14 -1.56 5.79
CA ARG A 156 -13.16 -1.96 6.77
C ARG A 156 -13.62 -3.40 6.57
N ARG A 157 -13.81 -3.85 5.31
CA ARG A 157 -14.13 -5.25 5.00
C ARG A 157 -13.04 -6.19 5.50
N PHE A 158 -11.78 -5.80 5.38
CA PHE A 158 -10.67 -6.58 5.90
C PHE A 158 -10.72 -6.78 7.43
N TYR A 159 -10.95 -5.71 8.20
CA TYR A 159 -10.91 -5.82 9.67
C TYR A 159 -12.02 -6.69 10.27
N ILE A 160 -13.10 -6.91 9.51
CA ILE A 160 -14.21 -7.80 9.88
C ILE A 160 -13.84 -9.25 9.62
N THR A 161 -12.97 -9.54 8.65
CA THR A 161 -12.44 -10.88 8.41
C THR A 161 -11.73 -11.43 9.65
N GLU A 162 -11.98 -12.71 9.95
CA GLU A 162 -11.41 -13.40 11.10
C GLU A 162 -9.93 -13.74 10.86
N ASN A 163 -9.11 -13.57 11.90
CA ASN A 163 -7.73 -14.00 11.88
C ASN A 163 -7.67 -15.46 12.36
N THR A 164 -7.64 -16.41 11.43
CA THR A 164 -7.53 -17.85 11.70
C THR A 164 -6.17 -18.28 12.27
N HIS A 165 -5.15 -17.41 12.23
CA HIS A 165 -3.80 -17.67 12.75
C HIS A 165 -3.60 -17.14 14.18
N ALA A 166 -4.60 -16.48 14.76
CA ALA A 166 -4.53 -16.07 16.15
C ALA A 166 -4.45 -17.31 17.04
N PRO A 167 -3.52 -17.37 18.03
CA PRO A 167 -3.38 -18.54 18.91
C PRO A 167 -4.67 -18.84 19.69
N ILE A 168 -5.53 -17.83 19.88
CA ILE A 168 -6.89 -17.99 20.36
C ILE A 168 -7.80 -17.20 19.40
N PRO A 169 -8.47 -17.86 18.44
CA PRO A 169 -9.36 -17.20 17.50
C PRO A 169 -10.56 -16.61 18.25
N LYS A 170 -10.70 -15.28 18.23
CA LYS A 170 -11.91 -14.61 18.71
C LYS A 170 -12.85 -14.44 17.53
N SER A 171 -14.06 -14.98 17.64
CA SER A 171 -15.08 -14.75 16.61
C SER A 171 -15.40 -13.26 16.52
N LYS A 172 -15.45 -12.75 15.30
CA LYS A 172 -15.80 -11.36 14.99
C LYS A 172 -17.23 -11.23 14.46
N SER A 173 -18.06 -12.26 14.63
CA SER A 173 -19.44 -12.33 14.13
C SER A 173 -20.31 -11.10 14.49
N ASN A 174 -20.06 -10.47 15.64
CA ASN A 174 -20.79 -9.28 16.09
C ASN A 174 -20.32 -7.95 15.48
N ARG A 175 -19.28 -7.94 14.62
CA ARG A 175 -18.78 -6.70 14.00
C ARG A 175 -19.59 -6.36 12.75
N VAL A 176 -20.43 -5.34 12.87
CA VAL A 176 -21.19 -4.78 11.74
C VAL A 176 -20.28 -3.87 10.91
N LEU A 177 -20.32 -4.02 9.59
CA LEU A 177 -19.64 -3.12 8.65
C LEU A 177 -20.30 -1.75 8.70
N LYS A 178 -19.60 -0.75 9.24
CA LYS A 178 -20.01 0.65 9.12
C LYS A 178 -19.83 1.07 7.67
N THR A 179 -20.91 1.46 7.00
CA THR A 179 -20.89 1.95 5.61
C THR A 179 -20.78 3.46 5.52
N GLU A 180 -21.10 4.18 6.60
CA GLU A 180 -21.00 5.64 6.66
C GLU A 180 -19.54 6.09 6.73
N ILE A 181 -19.14 6.96 5.80
CA ILE A 181 -17.80 7.53 5.74
C ILE A 181 -17.94 9.02 6.03
N MET A 182 -17.27 9.49 7.08
CA MET A 182 -17.26 10.90 7.40
C MET A 182 -16.37 11.65 6.39
N PRO A 183 -16.77 12.87 5.99
CA PRO A 183 -15.97 13.68 5.08
C PRO A 183 -14.56 13.92 5.65
N SER A 184 -13.57 14.03 4.76
CA SER A 184 -12.23 14.43 5.14
C SER A 184 -12.27 15.82 5.82
N ARG A 185 -11.55 15.96 6.93
CA ARG A 185 -11.31 17.27 7.54
C ARG A 185 -10.49 18.16 6.63
#